data_AF-A0A4R4LTJ4-F1
#
_entry.id   AF-A0A4R4LTJ4-F1
#
_cell.length_a   1.000
_cell.length_b   1.000
_cell.length_c   1.000
_cell.angle_alpha   90.00
_cell.angle_beta   90.00
_cell.angle_gamma   90.00
#
_symmetry.space_group_name_H-M   'P 1'
#
loop_
_entity.id
_entity.type
_entity.pdbx_description
1 polymer ?
#
loop_
_entity_poly.entity_id
_entity_poly.type
_entity_poly.pdbx_seq_one_letter_code
_entity_poly.pdbx_strand_id
1 'polypeptide(L)'
;MSDGFPDLPQAPPIDGGLRPPKAGYERFTRQAVLYLPVVRRGELLGHLWAAESNAKAAGFVRRTAAQAAGAEGAAVWGRRLDESHDRGLPALEAIRGWVGAAEDPVGGAIPADAREFRAVSLGALHELTNPGAPVSPGPLVQDGLYPDGTPEDRSQGWGPLVSVRPPSYAARTAAPVLFYPVTRGGTVLGYVWAALSEQAAAYLRRAAAGRDGEIAGGLWEARLAHAFGAGVPAADAVRRLRGTPEDPLAGGVAADAQEGRAAGLDELDRLARA
;
A
#
# COMPACT_ATOMS: atom_id res chain seq x y z
N MET A 1 -8.86 -24.57 -24.14
CA MET A 1 -8.62 -25.88 -23.49
C MET A 1 -7.94 -25.55 -22.17
N SER A 2 -8.58 -25.98 -21.08
CA SER A 2 -8.27 -25.60 -19.71
C SER A 2 -7.26 -26.59 -19.13
N ASP A 3 -5.98 -26.24 -19.10
CA ASP A 3 -4.99 -26.94 -18.28
C ASP A 3 -4.64 -26.05 -17.08
N GLY A 4 -5.63 -25.91 -16.19
CA GLY A 4 -5.40 -25.40 -14.84
C GLY A 4 -4.71 -26.50 -14.02
N PHE A 5 -3.41 -26.34 -13.78
CA PHE A 5 -2.69 -27.15 -12.80
C PHE A 5 -3.32 -26.98 -11.40
N PRO A 6 -3.31 -28.03 -10.56
CA PRO A 6 -3.99 -28.01 -9.27
C PRO A 6 -3.36 -26.94 -8.37
N ASP A 7 -4.21 -26.24 -7.61
CA ASP A 7 -3.80 -25.34 -6.54
C ASP A 7 -2.69 -26.04 -5.71
N LEU A 8 -1.55 -25.35 -5.50
CA LEU A 8 -0.50 -25.86 -4.64
C LEU A 8 -1.09 -26.22 -3.28
N PRO A 9 -0.65 -27.33 -2.65
CA PRO A 9 -1.16 -27.72 -1.34
C PRO A 9 -0.95 -26.57 -0.37
N GLN A 10 -2.03 -26.15 0.30
CA GLN A 10 -1.93 -25.13 1.35
C GLN A 10 -0.89 -25.57 2.37
N ALA A 11 -0.02 -24.64 2.77
CA ALA A 11 0.95 -24.90 3.82
C ALA A 11 0.22 -25.42 5.06
N PRO A 12 0.76 -26.44 5.74
CA PRO A 12 0.12 -26.98 6.94
C PRO A 12 -0.07 -25.86 7.96
N PRO A 13 -1.20 -25.83 8.67
CA PRO A 13 -1.44 -24.82 9.69
C PRO A 13 -0.33 -24.88 10.75
N ILE A 14 0.15 -23.70 11.16
CA ILE A 14 1.09 -23.58 12.28
C ILE A 14 0.29 -23.84 13.56
N ASP A 15 0.75 -24.76 14.42
CA ASP A 15 0.11 -25.02 15.72
C ASP A 15 0.05 -23.74 16.56
N GLY A 16 -1.15 -23.36 16.99
CA GLY A 16 -1.41 -22.09 17.69
C GLY A 16 -1.38 -20.84 16.79
N GLY A 17 -1.16 -21.01 15.49
CA GLY A 17 -1.26 -19.94 14.50
C GLY A 17 -2.70 -19.44 14.34
N LEU A 18 -2.84 -18.21 13.84
CA LEU A 18 -4.14 -17.68 13.46
C LEU A 18 -4.78 -18.62 12.45
N ARG A 19 -6.00 -19.11 12.74
CA ARG A 19 -6.78 -19.81 11.73
C ARG A 19 -6.99 -18.85 10.56
N PRO A 20 -6.67 -19.26 9.32
CA PRO A 20 -6.98 -18.43 8.18
C PRO A 20 -8.50 -18.15 8.17
N PRO A 21 -8.91 -16.94 7.79
CA PRO A 21 -10.32 -16.63 7.65
C PRO A 21 -10.97 -17.62 6.69
N LYS A 22 -12.27 -17.89 6.88
CA LYS A 22 -13.06 -18.72 5.97
C LYS A 22 -12.87 -18.20 4.54
N ALA A 23 -12.56 -19.09 3.60
CA ALA A 23 -12.48 -18.74 2.19
C ALA A 23 -13.84 -18.21 1.70
N GLY A 24 -13.79 -17.14 0.94
CA GLY A 24 -14.94 -16.47 0.33
C GLY A 24 -14.47 -15.73 -0.93
N TYR A 25 -15.39 -15.06 -1.62
CA TYR A 25 -15.00 -14.22 -2.74
C TYR A 25 -14.01 -13.13 -2.31
N GLU A 26 -13.06 -12.83 -3.19
CA GLU A 26 -12.16 -11.69 -3.07
C GLU A 26 -12.97 -10.40 -3.07
N ARG A 27 -12.88 -9.64 -1.97
CA ARG A 27 -13.66 -8.41 -1.76
C ARG A 27 -13.02 -7.17 -2.39
N PHE A 28 -11.89 -7.35 -3.08
CA PHE A 28 -11.12 -6.29 -3.72
C PHE A 28 -10.67 -6.78 -5.09
N THR A 29 -10.68 -5.87 -6.06
CA THR A 29 -10.20 -6.13 -7.41
C THR A 29 -9.77 -4.81 -8.04
N ARG A 30 -8.73 -4.86 -8.87
CA ARG A 30 -8.32 -3.75 -9.74
C ARG A 30 -8.94 -3.87 -11.13
N GLN A 31 -9.56 -5.00 -11.43
CA GLN A 31 -10.25 -5.25 -12.70
C GLN A 31 -11.55 -4.44 -12.78
N ALA A 32 -12.07 -4.32 -14.00
CA ALA A 32 -13.41 -3.81 -14.21
C ALA A 32 -14.45 -4.68 -13.51
N VAL A 33 -15.53 -4.05 -13.03
CA VAL A 33 -16.60 -4.74 -12.31
C VAL A 33 -17.93 -4.55 -13.02
N LEU A 34 -18.72 -5.63 -13.03
CA LEU A 34 -20.13 -5.60 -13.38
C LEU A 34 -20.94 -5.46 -12.10
N TYR A 35 -21.97 -4.63 -12.12
CA TYR A 35 -22.74 -4.33 -10.92
C TYR A 35 -24.23 -4.19 -11.17
N LEU A 36 -25.00 -4.50 -10.13
CA LEU A 36 -26.47 -4.47 -10.08
C LEU A 36 -26.94 -3.65 -8.88
N PRO A 37 -28.00 -2.84 -9.02
CA PRO A 37 -28.55 -2.09 -7.91
C PRO A 37 -29.29 -3.02 -6.94
N VAL A 38 -29.09 -2.78 -5.64
CA VAL A 38 -29.89 -3.39 -4.58
C VAL A 38 -30.79 -2.32 -4.00
N VAL A 39 -32.10 -2.56 -4.06
CA VAL A 39 -33.12 -1.63 -3.58
C VAL A 39 -33.98 -2.26 -2.51
N ARG A 40 -34.50 -1.45 -1.59
CA ARG A 40 -35.47 -1.85 -0.58
C ARG A 40 -36.57 -0.80 -0.53
N ARG A 41 -37.82 -1.20 -0.81
CA ARG A 41 -38.96 -0.28 -0.89
C ARG A 41 -38.70 0.93 -1.79
N GLY A 42 -37.98 0.72 -2.89
CA GLY A 42 -37.60 1.76 -3.85
C GLY A 42 -36.37 2.60 -3.47
N GLU A 43 -35.78 2.43 -2.29
CA GLU A 43 -34.55 3.12 -1.89
C GLU A 43 -33.31 2.29 -2.26
N LEU A 44 -32.30 2.92 -2.88
CA LEU A 44 -31.02 2.29 -3.19
C LEU A 44 -30.20 2.05 -1.90
N LEU A 45 -29.96 0.79 -1.58
CA LEU A 45 -29.09 0.38 -0.47
C LEU A 45 -27.61 0.32 -0.87
N GLY A 46 -27.33 0.08 -2.15
CA GLY A 46 -25.97 -0.05 -2.68
C GLY A 46 -25.94 -0.86 -3.96
N HIS A 47 -24.74 -1.32 -4.32
CA HIS A 47 -24.50 -2.11 -5.53
C HIS A 47 -23.83 -3.43 -5.20
N LEU A 48 -24.42 -4.53 -5.68
CA LEU A 48 -23.79 -5.84 -5.71
C LEU A 48 -22.89 -5.90 -6.95
N TRP A 49 -21.67 -6.41 -6.82
CA TRP A 49 -20.71 -6.42 -7.92
C TRP A 49 -19.93 -7.73 -8.01
N ALA A 50 -19.45 -8.03 -9.21
CA ALA A 50 -18.52 -9.09 -9.53
C ALA A 50 -17.47 -8.55 -10.50
N ALA A 51 -16.23 -9.02 -10.39
CA ALA A 51 -15.20 -8.68 -11.37
C ALA A 51 -15.53 -9.31 -12.74
N GLU A 52 -15.25 -8.58 -13.81
CA GLU A 52 -15.51 -9.02 -15.19
C GLU A 52 -14.57 -10.17 -15.60
N SER A 53 -13.31 -10.11 -15.18
CA SER A 53 -12.26 -11.07 -15.57
C SER A 53 -11.83 -12.04 -14.44
N ASN A 54 -12.21 -11.76 -13.19
CA ASN A 54 -11.87 -12.58 -12.02
C ASN A 54 -13.12 -13.27 -11.45
N ALA A 55 -13.29 -14.55 -11.77
CA ALA A 55 -14.44 -15.35 -11.34
C ALA A 55 -14.52 -15.57 -9.81
N LYS A 56 -13.49 -15.19 -9.06
CA LYS A 56 -13.41 -15.31 -7.60
C LYS A 56 -13.62 -13.98 -6.88
N ALA A 57 -13.83 -12.86 -7.57
CA ALA A 57 -13.99 -11.54 -6.95
C ALA A 57 -15.44 -11.02 -7.03
N ALA A 58 -16.03 -10.79 -5.87
CA ALA A 58 -17.38 -10.24 -5.72
C ALA A 58 -17.54 -9.53 -4.37
N GLY A 59 -18.52 -8.64 -4.30
CA GLY A 59 -18.80 -7.93 -3.07
C GLY A 59 -20.04 -7.05 -3.15
N PHE A 60 -20.22 -6.24 -2.10
CA PHE A 60 -21.29 -5.27 -2.01
C PHE A 60 -20.72 -3.91 -1.60
N VAL A 61 -20.94 -2.90 -2.44
CA VAL A 61 -20.64 -1.50 -2.11
C VAL A 61 -21.90 -0.89 -1.52
N ARG A 62 -21.92 -0.72 -0.20
CA ARG A 62 -23.03 -0.05 0.48
C ARG A 62 -23.08 1.43 0.14
N ARG A 63 -24.30 1.97 0.05
CA ARG A 63 -24.54 3.42 0.00
C ARG A 63 -24.54 3.99 1.42
N THR A 64 -23.60 4.86 1.74
CA THR A 64 -23.44 5.46 3.08
C THR A 64 -24.61 6.37 3.44
N ALA A 65 -25.19 7.05 2.45
CA ALA A 65 -26.39 7.87 2.62
C ALA A 65 -27.64 7.07 3.03
N ALA A 66 -27.66 5.74 2.84
CA ALA A 66 -28.71 4.86 3.37
C ALA A 66 -28.47 4.46 4.84
N GLN A 67 -27.41 4.97 5.48
CA GLN A 67 -27.10 4.81 6.91
C GLN A 67 -27.23 3.35 7.40
N ALA A 68 -28.02 3.10 8.45
CA ALA A 68 -28.23 1.78 9.04
C ALA A 68 -28.76 0.76 8.02
N ALA A 69 -29.67 1.17 7.13
CA ALA A 69 -30.22 0.31 6.09
C ALA A 69 -29.14 -0.22 5.15
N GLY A 70 -28.20 0.63 4.75
CA GLY A 70 -27.07 0.22 3.90
C GLY A 70 -26.11 -0.74 4.62
N ALA A 71 -25.92 -0.56 5.94
CA ALA A 71 -25.08 -1.46 6.75
C ALA A 71 -25.72 -2.84 6.96
N GLU A 72 -27.00 -2.86 7.30
CA GLU A 72 -27.78 -4.09 7.45
C GLU A 72 -27.86 -4.85 6.12
N GLY A 73 -28.14 -4.12 5.02
CA GLY A 73 -28.13 -4.68 3.67
C GLY A 73 -26.80 -5.32 3.32
N ALA A 74 -25.67 -4.66 3.62
CA ALA A 74 -24.35 -5.21 3.41
C ALA A 74 -24.13 -6.54 4.16
N ALA A 75 -24.67 -6.68 5.37
CA ALA A 75 -24.58 -7.93 6.13
C ALA A 75 -25.41 -9.06 5.49
N VAL A 76 -26.60 -8.76 4.96
CA VAL A 76 -27.42 -9.75 4.24
C VAL A 76 -26.73 -10.21 2.96
N TRP A 77 -26.27 -9.26 2.13
CA TRP A 77 -25.61 -9.58 0.86
C TRP A 77 -24.26 -10.26 1.05
N GLY A 78 -23.51 -9.91 2.10
CA GLY A 78 -22.30 -10.63 2.48
C GLY A 78 -22.57 -12.12 2.72
N ARG A 79 -23.62 -12.46 3.49
CA ARG A 79 -24.00 -13.87 3.72
C ARG A 79 -24.43 -14.58 2.44
N ARG A 80 -25.22 -13.93 1.57
CA ARG A 80 -25.65 -14.51 0.29
C ARG A 80 -24.48 -14.80 -0.65
N LEU A 81 -23.48 -13.93 -0.64
CA LEU A 81 -22.23 -14.14 -1.38
C LEU A 81 -21.44 -15.30 -0.78
N ASP A 82 -21.31 -15.37 0.55
CA ASP A 82 -20.65 -16.49 1.23
C ASP A 82 -21.35 -17.83 0.91
N GLU A 83 -22.68 -17.88 0.92
CA GLU A 83 -23.46 -19.08 0.54
C GLU A 83 -23.28 -19.46 -0.94
N SER A 84 -23.17 -18.46 -1.83
CA SER A 84 -22.94 -18.71 -3.25
C SER A 84 -21.53 -19.23 -3.51
N HIS A 85 -20.56 -18.70 -2.77
CA HIS A 85 -19.18 -19.18 -2.77
C HIS A 85 -19.08 -20.61 -2.22
N ASP A 86 -19.78 -20.92 -1.13
CA ASP A 86 -19.82 -22.28 -0.56
C ASP A 86 -20.42 -23.31 -1.53
N ARG A 87 -21.28 -22.87 -2.45
CA ARG A 87 -21.80 -23.69 -3.56
C ARG A 87 -20.86 -23.77 -4.77
N GLY A 88 -19.73 -23.08 -4.74
CA GLY A 88 -18.75 -23.07 -5.83
C GLY A 88 -19.18 -22.24 -7.05
N LEU A 89 -20.12 -21.31 -6.90
CA LEU A 89 -20.58 -20.49 -8.02
C LEU A 89 -19.50 -19.47 -8.44
N PRO A 90 -19.30 -19.23 -9.74
CA PRO A 90 -18.54 -18.08 -10.21
C PRO A 90 -19.19 -16.76 -9.73
N ALA A 91 -18.37 -15.77 -9.39
CA ALA A 91 -18.79 -14.47 -8.86
C ALA A 91 -19.92 -13.81 -9.67
N LEU A 92 -19.80 -13.80 -11.00
CA LEU A 92 -20.79 -13.17 -11.88
C LEU A 92 -22.13 -13.93 -11.90
N GLU A 93 -22.08 -15.27 -11.87
CA GLU A 93 -23.28 -16.10 -11.76
C GLU A 93 -23.96 -15.91 -10.41
N ALA A 94 -23.17 -15.80 -9.34
CA ALA A 94 -23.68 -15.58 -8.00
C ALA A 94 -24.50 -14.28 -7.89
N ILE A 95 -24.04 -13.16 -8.47
CA ILE A 95 -24.78 -11.90 -8.42
C ILE A 95 -26.01 -11.91 -9.34
N ARG A 96 -25.92 -12.53 -10.52
CA ARG A 96 -27.02 -12.61 -11.50
C ARG A 96 -28.15 -13.52 -11.04
N GLY A 97 -27.85 -14.55 -10.27
CA GLY A 97 -28.86 -15.47 -9.72
C GLY A 97 -29.87 -14.81 -8.78
N TRP A 98 -29.60 -13.61 -8.28
CA TRP A 98 -30.52 -12.86 -7.40
C TRP A 98 -31.41 -11.86 -8.12
N VAL A 99 -31.25 -11.68 -9.44
CA VAL A 99 -32.10 -10.77 -10.22
C VAL A 99 -33.55 -11.25 -10.19
N GLY A 100 -34.47 -10.39 -9.75
CA GLY A 100 -35.89 -10.71 -9.64
C GLY A 100 -36.29 -11.60 -8.46
N ALA A 101 -35.35 -11.93 -7.57
CA ALA A 101 -35.69 -12.59 -6.31
C ALA A 101 -36.59 -11.69 -5.44
N ALA A 102 -37.42 -12.31 -4.59
CA ALA A 102 -38.32 -11.59 -3.70
C ALA A 102 -37.56 -10.63 -2.76
N GLU A 103 -38.15 -9.46 -2.49
CA GLU A 103 -37.56 -8.45 -1.60
C GLU A 103 -37.39 -9.00 -0.18
N ASP A 104 -36.16 -8.98 0.31
CA ASP A 104 -35.85 -9.26 1.72
C ASP A 104 -36.15 -8.03 2.58
N PRO A 105 -36.83 -8.19 3.72
CA PRO A 105 -37.24 -7.06 4.55
C PRO A 105 -36.07 -6.23 5.08
N VAL A 106 -34.86 -6.81 5.14
CA VAL A 106 -33.63 -6.14 5.60
C VAL A 106 -32.71 -5.85 4.41
N GLY A 107 -32.40 -6.88 3.62
CA GLY A 107 -31.43 -6.83 2.53
C GLY A 107 -31.93 -6.21 1.23
N GLY A 108 -33.24 -6.03 1.08
CA GLY A 108 -33.83 -5.62 -0.19
C GLY A 108 -33.74 -6.72 -1.26
N ALA A 109 -33.86 -6.32 -2.52
CA ALA A 109 -33.74 -7.18 -3.69
C ALA A 109 -33.04 -6.46 -4.85
N ILE A 110 -32.67 -7.25 -5.85
CA ILE A 110 -32.31 -6.75 -7.18
C ILE A 110 -33.59 -6.80 -8.03
N PRO A 111 -34.09 -5.67 -8.56
CA PRO A 111 -35.31 -5.65 -9.37
C PRO A 111 -35.26 -6.61 -10.56
N ALA A 112 -36.40 -7.17 -10.96
CA ALA A 112 -36.47 -8.12 -12.08
C ALA A 112 -36.10 -7.48 -13.44
N ASP A 113 -36.31 -6.18 -13.57
CA ASP A 113 -35.94 -5.35 -14.73
C ASP A 113 -34.58 -4.65 -14.56
N ALA A 114 -33.84 -4.97 -13.49
CA ALA A 114 -32.54 -4.37 -13.24
C ALA A 114 -31.58 -4.69 -14.39
N ARG A 115 -30.97 -3.64 -14.92
CA ARG A 115 -29.90 -3.75 -15.90
C ARG A 115 -28.57 -3.92 -15.20
N GLU A 116 -27.73 -4.78 -15.76
CA GLU A 116 -26.32 -4.86 -15.37
C GLU A 116 -25.56 -3.67 -15.96
N PHE A 117 -24.72 -3.05 -15.14
CA PHE A 117 -23.87 -1.94 -15.52
C PHE A 117 -22.39 -2.30 -15.32
N ARG A 118 -21.51 -1.52 -15.94
CA ARG A 118 -20.06 -1.73 -15.88
C ARG A 118 -19.35 -0.51 -15.32
N ALA A 119 -18.44 -0.73 -14.38
CA ALA A 119 -17.48 0.27 -13.92
C ALA A 119 -16.06 -0.18 -14.27
N VAL A 120 -15.18 0.78 -14.60
CA VAL A 120 -13.79 0.49 -15.02
C VAL A 120 -12.92 -0.08 -13.90
N SER A 121 -13.34 0.07 -12.64
CA SER A 121 -12.72 -0.52 -11.46
C SER A 121 -13.69 -0.54 -10.28
N LEU A 122 -13.38 -1.30 -9.23
CA LEU A 122 -14.11 -1.25 -7.96
C LEU A 122 -14.05 0.16 -7.33
N GLY A 123 -12.92 0.86 -7.48
CA GLY A 123 -12.78 2.25 -7.05
C GLY A 123 -13.77 3.19 -7.74
N ALA A 124 -13.98 3.03 -9.05
CA ALA A 124 -14.97 3.80 -9.79
C ALA A 124 -16.41 3.52 -9.34
N LEU A 125 -16.73 2.26 -8.99
CA LEU A 125 -18.02 1.91 -8.39
C LEU A 125 -18.20 2.53 -7.00
N HIS A 126 -17.14 2.57 -6.19
CA HIS A 126 -17.16 3.24 -4.89
C HIS A 126 -17.47 4.73 -5.03
N GLU A 127 -16.78 5.44 -5.93
CA GLU A 127 -17.01 6.87 -6.19
C GLU A 127 -18.44 7.11 -6.73
N LEU A 128 -18.92 6.27 -7.64
CA LEU A 128 -20.29 6.36 -8.16
C LEU A 128 -21.34 6.17 -7.05
N THR A 129 -21.10 5.23 -6.13
CA THR A 129 -22.05 4.92 -5.05
C THR A 129 -21.97 5.93 -3.91
N ASN A 130 -20.78 6.46 -3.63
CA ASN A 130 -20.48 7.35 -2.51
C ASN A 130 -19.47 8.44 -2.94
N PRO A 131 -19.91 9.48 -3.65
CA PRO A 131 -19.01 10.52 -4.17
C PRO A 131 -18.20 11.19 -3.06
N GLY A 132 -16.88 11.31 -3.25
CA GLY A 132 -15.95 11.94 -2.30
C GLY A 132 -15.71 11.16 -0.99
N ALA A 133 -16.25 9.95 -0.85
CA ALA A 133 -15.98 9.12 0.32
C ALA A 133 -14.57 8.48 0.22
N PRO A 134 -13.82 8.37 1.32
CA PRO A 134 -12.52 7.70 1.30
C PRO A 134 -12.67 6.22 0.93
N VAL A 135 -11.86 5.77 -0.03
CA VAL A 135 -11.82 4.38 -0.49
C VAL A 135 -10.60 3.69 0.12
N SER A 136 -10.81 2.49 0.67
CA SER A 136 -9.70 1.66 1.12
C SER A 136 -8.96 1.09 -0.10
N PRO A 137 -7.62 1.18 -0.17
CA PRO A 137 -6.85 0.64 -1.29
C PRO A 137 -6.90 -0.89 -1.37
N GLY A 138 -7.40 -1.56 -0.33
CA GLY A 138 -7.46 -3.02 -0.25
C GLY A 138 -6.09 -3.66 0.06
N PRO A 139 -6.00 -4.99 -0.05
CA PRO A 139 -4.73 -5.70 0.12
C PRO A 139 -3.74 -5.35 -0.99
N LEU A 140 -2.45 -5.55 -0.71
CA LEU A 140 -1.37 -5.27 -1.66
C LEU A 140 -1.51 -6.13 -2.93
N VAL A 141 -1.80 -7.41 -2.77
CA VAL A 141 -2.08 -8.34 -3.87
C VAL A 141 -3.59 -8.37 -4.11
N GLN A 142 -4.00 -8.18 -5.37
CA GLN A 142 -5.39 -8.29 -5.84
C GLN A 142 -5.35 -8.94 -7.22
N ASP A 143 -6.30 -9.82 -7.52
CA ASP A 143 -6.36 -10.52 -8.81
C ASP A 143 -5.07 -11.31 -9.14
N GLY A 144 -4.35 -11.76 -8.10
CA GLY A 144 -3.05 -12.42 -8.23
C GLY A 144 -1.88 -11.51 -8.62
N LEU A 145 -2.06 -10.18 -8.59
CA LEU A 145 -1.06 -9.19 -9.02
C LEU A 145 -0.72 -8.16 -7.93
N TYR A 146 0.54 -7.76 -7.89
CA TYR A 146 1.00 -6.54 -7.21
C TYR A 146 0.53 -5.28 -7.97
N PRO A 147 0.57 -4.08 -7.34
CA PRO A 147 0.11 -2.85 -7.99
C PRO A 147 0.86 -2.49 -9.29
N ASP A 148 2.08 -2.96 -9.46
CA ASP A 148 2.91 -2.74 -10.66
C ASP A 148 2.65 -3.78 -11.77
N GLY A 149 1.71 -4.71 -11.56
CA GLY A 149 1.39 -5.79 -12.49
C GLY A 149 2.26 -7.03 -12.34
N THR A 150 3.22 -7.04 -11.40
CA THR A 150 4.00 -8.24 -11.10
C THR A 150 3.09 -9.33 -10.56
N PRO A 151 3.16 -10.58 -11.05
CA PRO A 151 2.35 -11.67 -10.51
C PRO A 151 2.81 -12.07 -9.11
N GLU A 152 1.88 -12.35 -8.21
CA GLU A 152 2.20 -12.95 -6.89
C GLU A 152 2.84 -14.33 -7.07
N ASP A 153 2.33 -15.10 -8.03
CA ASP A 153 2.87 -16.39 -8.42
C ASP A 153 4.20 -16.22 -9.15
N ARG A 154 5.28 -16.60 -8.47
CA ARG A 154 6.66 -16.54 -8.99
C ARG A 154 6.88 -17.38 -10.24
N SER A 155 6.09 -18.44 -10.45
CA SER A 155 6.22 -19.28 -11.64
C SER A 155 5.82 -18.55 -12.93
N GLN A 156 4.99 -17.49 -12.81
CA GLN A 156 4.57 -16.64 -13.93
C GLN A 156 5.66 -15.64 -14.35
N GLY A 157 6.79 -15.62 -13.66
CA GLY A 157 7.95 -14.78 -13.94
C GLY A 157 7.80 -13.37 -13.40
N TRP A 158 8.80 -12.91 -12.65
CA TRP A 158 8.86 -11.54 -12.10
C TRP A 158 9.67 -10.58 -12.98
N GLY A 159 10.08 -11.03 -14.16
CA GLY A 159 11.07 -10.33 -14.98
C GLY A 159 12.48 -10.36 -14.36
N PRO A 160 13.43 -9.59 -14.92
CA PRO A 160 14.78 -9.51 -14.38
C PRO A 160 14.78 -8.84 -13.00
N LEU A 161 15.45 -9.46 -12.02
CA LEU A 161 15.68 -8.83 -10.72
C LEU A 161 16.59 -7.61 -10.93
N VAL A 162 16.04 -6.42 -10.70
CA VAL A 162 16.78 -5.16 -10.76
C VAL A 162 16.92 -4.57 -9.36
N SER A 163 18.16 -4.23 -8.98
CA SER A 163 18.41 -3.46 -7.77
C SER A 163 18.23 -1.98 -8.11
N VAL A 164 17.11 -1.41 -7.70
CA VAL A 164 16.83 0.02 -7.86
C VAL A 164 17.02 0.72 -6.52
N ARG A 165 17.74 1.85 -6.54
CA ARG A 165 17.78 2.74 -5.37
C ARG A 165 16.39 3.39 -5.25
N PRO A 166 15.73 3.35 -4.08
CA PRO A 166 14.49 4.08 -3.87
C PRO A 166 14.67 5.57 -4.22
N PRO A 167 13.67 6.24 -4.81
CA PRO A 167 13.71 7.68 -5.00
C PRO A 167 14.07 8.40 -3.69
N SER A 168 14.97 9.37 -3.79
CA SER A 168 15.46 10.15 -2.64
C SER A 168 15.87 11.55 -3.09
N TYR A 169 16.29 12.38 -2.14
CA TYR A 169 16.79 13.73 -2.41
C TYR A 169 18.02 13.70 -3.34
N ALA A 170 18.29 14.82 -4.02
CA ALA A 170 19.51 14.95 -4.80
C ALA A 170 20.76 14.78 -3.91
N ALA A 171 21.70 13.95 -4.34
CA ALA A 171 22.92 13.67 -3.58
C ALA A 171 24.02 14.72 -3.74
N ARG A 172 23.76 15.80 -4.49
CA ARG A 172 24.70 16.89 -4.78
C ARG A 172 23.98 18.23 -4.70
N THR A 173 24.70 19.25 -4.26
CA THR A 173 24.27 20.64 -4.25
C THR A 173 25.50 21.55 -4.19
N ALA A 174 25.36 22.77 -4.71
CA ALA A 174 26.29 23.86 -4.47
C ALA A 174 25.77 24.85 -3.43
N ALA A 175 24.52 24.70 -2.99
CA ALA A 175 23.91 25.54 -1.98
C ALA A 175 24.50 25.27 -0.59
N PRO A 176 24.42 26.23 0.34
CA PRO A 176 24.78 26.02 1.73
C PRO A 176 24.03 24.84 2.33
N VAL A 177 24.74 24.04 3.13
CA VAL A 177 24.21 22.83 3.77
C VAL A 177 24.20 22.96 5.28
N LEU A 178 23.18 22.39 5.92
CA LEU A 178 23.22 22.03 7.33
C LEU A 178 23.69 20.58 7.46
N PHE A 179 24.32 20.22 8.58
CA PHE A 179 24.72 18.85 8.83
C PHE A 179 24.75 18.49 10.33
N TYR A 180 24.64 17.20 10.62
CA TYR A 180 24.88 16.64 11.96
C TYR A 180 25.90 15.51 11.89
N PRO A 181 26.78 15.38 12.91
CA PRO A 181 27.69 14.24 13.01
C PRO A 181 26.91 12.97 13.33
N VAL A 182 27.23 11.91 12.61
CA VAL A 182 26.79 10.55 12.91
C VAL A 182 27.89 9.90 13.75
N THR A 183 27.55 9.47 14.97
CA THR A 183 28.51 8.89 15.91
C THR A 183 28.17 7.46 16.30
N ARG A 184 29.20 6.65 16.54
CA ARG A 184 29.09 5.33 17.17
C ARG A 184 30.19 5.16 18.21
N GLY A 185 29.83 4.89 19.47
CA GLY A 185 30.80 4.79 20.56
C GLY A 185 31.68 6.04 20.68
N GLY A 186 31.12 7.23 20.42
CA GLY A 186 31.85 8.51 20.42
C GLY A 186 32.70 8.78 19.16
N THR A 187 32.82 7.83 18.24
CA THR A 187 33.56 8.01 16.97
C THR A 187 32.64 8.56 15.90
N VAL A 188 33.05 9.65 15.22
CA VAL A 188 32.30 10.21 14.08
C VAL A 188 32.51 9.34 12.84
N LEU A 189 31.44 8.70 12.39
CA LEU A 189 31.41 7.86 11.19
C LEU A 189 31.26 8.68 9.90
N GLY A 190 30.56 9.82 9.99
CA GLY A 190 30.26 10.71 8.87
C GLY A 190 29.26 11.79 9.27
N TYR A 191 28.61 12.38 8.28
CA TYR A 191 27.66 13.47 8.45
C TYR A 191 26.40 13.22 7.64
N VAL A 192 25.23 13.38 8.25
CA VAL A 192 23.98 13.55 7.50
C VAL A 192 23.77 15.04 7.24
N TRP A 193 23.51 15.40 5.99
CA TRP A 193 23.44 16.79 5.56
C TRP A 193 22.27 17.05 4.62
N ALA A 194 21.81 18.30 4.58
CA ALA A 194 20.80 18.78 3.63
C ALA A 194 21.10 20.20 3.16
N ALA A 195 20.78 20.50 1.90
CA ALA A 195 20.76 21.85 1.38
C ALA A 195 19.70 22.70 2.09
N LEU A 196 20.00 23.98 2.32
CA LEU A 196 19.07 24.91 2.96
C LEU A 196 17.99 25.45 2.02
N SER A 197 18.24 25.46 0.71
CA SER A 197 17.37 26.09 -0.31
C SER A 197 16.89 25.11 -1.39
N GLU A 198 17.30 23.85 -1.35
CA GLU A 198 17.06 22.86 -2.40
C GLU A 198 16.67 21.50 -1.82
N GLN A 199 16.09 20.64 -2.64
CA GLN A 199 15.74 19.26 -2.27
C GLN A 199 16.96 18.33 -2.45
N ALA A 200 18.04 18.63 -1.73
CA ALA A 200 19.26 17.83 -1.71
C ALA A 200 19.62 17.43 -0.28
N ALA A 201 19.88 16.14 -0.07
CA ALA A 201 20.33 15.60 1.21
C ALA A 201 20.98 14.24 0.99
N ALA A 202 22.02 13.96 1.76
CA ALA A 202 22.67 12.65 1.74
C ALA A 202 23.43 12.39 3.05
N TYR A 203 24.03 11.21 3.10
CA TYR A 203 25.07 10.88 4.06
C TYR A 203 26.44 11.07 3.39
N LEU A 204 27.35 11.74 4.09
CA LEU A 204 28.75 11.87 3.69
C LEU A 204 29.64 11.14 4.71
N ARG A 205 30.29 10.07 4.26
CA ARG A 205 31.21 9.31 5.11
C ARG A 205 32.43 10.12 5.50
N ARG A 206 32.91 9.94 6.74
CA ARG A 206 34.22 10.45 7.16
C ARG A 206 35.32 9.51 6.67
N ALA A 207 36.39 10.04 6.10
CA ALA A 207 37.48 9.23 5.56
C ALA A 207 38.18 8.40 6.65
N ALA A 208 38.42 9.01 7.82
CA ALA A 208 39.05 8.36 8.97
C ALA A 208 38.23 7.19 9.56
N ALA A 209 36.92 7.14 9.31
CA ALA A 209 36.05 6.04 9.76
C ALA A 209 36.13 4.80 8.86
N GLY A 210 36.84 4.86 7.74
CA GLY A 210 37.07 3.71 6.86
C GLY A 210 35.79 2.96 6.50
N ARG A 211 35.83 1.64 6.67
CA ARG A 211 34.72 0.73 6.34
C ARG A 211 33.48 0.96 7.22
N ASP A 212 33.67 1.40 8.45
CA ASP A 212 32.56 1.67 9.37
C ASP A 212 31.70 2.85 8.89
N GLY A 213 32.34 3.91 8.39
CA GLY A 213 31.63 5.03 7.76
C GLY A 213 30.87 4.61 6.50
N GLU A 214 31.43 3.68 5.72
CA GLU A 214 30.73 3.17 4.53
C GLU A 214 29.51 2.33 4.89
N ILE A 215 29.64 1.39 5.84
CA ILE A 215 28.54 0.53 6.31
C ILE A 215 27.41 1.38 6.88
N ALA A 216 27.73 2.45 7.61
CA ALA A 216 26.73 3.28 8.23
C ALA A 216 25.80 3.97 7.23
N GLY A 217 26.28 4.28 6.02
CA GLY A 217 25.54 5.06 5.03
C GLY A 217 24.20 4.45 4.63
N GLY A 218 24.08 3.11 4.56
CA GLY A 218 22.89 2.45 4.05
C GLY A 218 21.61 2.80 4.82
N LEU A 219 21.66 2.80 6.16
CA LEU A 219 20.49 3.11 6.97
C LEU A 219 20.14 4.60 6.94
N TRP A 220 21.14 5.48 6.84
CA TRP A 220 20.90 6.93 6.67
C TRP A 220 20.28 7.25 5.32
N GLU A 221 20.76 6.65 4.24
CA GLU A 221 20.15 6.76 2.91
C GLU A 221 18.70 6.26 2.92
N ALA A 222 18.41 5.14 3.59
CA ALA A 222 17.05 4.60 3.72
C ALA A 222 16.11 5.54 4.50
N ARG A 223 16.58 6.12 5.60
CA ARG A 223 15.81 7.12 6.38
C ARG A 223 15.50 8.37 5.54
N LEU A 224 16.46 8.84 4.75
CA LEU A 224 16.27 9.97 3.84
C LEU A 224 15.28 9.63 2.71
N ALA A 225 15.37 8.45 2.10
CA ALA A 225 14.44 7.99 1.07
C ALA A 225 13.01 7.87 1.63
N HIS A 226 12.84 7.38 2.86
CA HIS A 226 11.53 7.35 3.53
C HIS A 226 10.95 8.76 3.72
N ALA A 227 11.77 9.72 4.18
CA ALA A 227 11.33 11.11 4.32
C ALA A 227 10.98 11.75 2.97
N PHE A 228 11.74 11.44 1.91
CA PHE A 228 11.46 11.89 0.55
C PHE A 228 10.12 11.34 0.04
N GLY A 229 9.86 10.03 0.24
CA GLY A 229 8.58 9.41 -0.13
C GLY A 229 7.38 9.99 0.63
N ALA A 230 7.60 10.53 1.83
CA ALA A 230 6.60 11.25 2.61
C ALA A 230 6.47 12.75 2.24
N GLY A 231 7.21 13.23 1.23
CA GLY A 231 7.16 14.62 0.76
C GLY A 231 7.79 15.64 1.72
N VAL A 232 8.69 15.21 2.61
CA VAL A 232 9.33 16.10 3.59
C VAL A 232 10.39 16.98 2.89
N PRO A 233 10.52 18.28 3.23
CA PRO A 233 11.64 19.09 2.76
C PRO A 233 13.00 18.55 3.26
N ALA A 234 14.04 18.63 2.43
CA ALA A 234 15.33 17.99 2.72
C ALA A 234 15.96 18.46 4.06
N ALA A 235 15.96 19.77 4.31
CA ALA A 235 16.46 20.36 5.55
C ALA A 235 15.69 19.87 6.79
N ASP A 236 14.36 19.75 6.67
CA ASP A 236 13.51 19.28 7.76
C ASP A 236 13.71 17.79 8.02
N ALA A 237 13.91 16.99 6.97
CA ALA A 237 14.22 15.58 7.10
C ALA A 237 15.50 15.36 7.91
N VAL A 238 16.59 16.09 7.61
CA VAL A 238 17.84 15.96 8.36
C VAL A 238 17.72 16.49 9.79
N ARG A 239 16.97 17.58 10.03
CA ARG A 239 16.71 18.05 11.41
C ARG A 239 15.95 17.04 12.26
N ARG A 240 14.99 16.30 11.67
CA ARG A 240 14.27 15.22 12.36
C ARG A 240 15.15 14.04 12.74
N LEU A 241 16.31 13.87 12.09
CA LEU A 241 17.25 12.81 12.44
C LEU A 241 18.04 13.10 13.72
N ARG A 242 18.04 14.34 14.23
CA ARG A 242 18.65 14.65 15.52
C ARG A 242 17.93 13.90 16.65
N GLY A 243 18.69 13.24 17.52
CA GLY A 243 18.16 12.35 18.56
C GLY A 243 17.90 10.92 18.09
N THR A 244 18.26 10.55 16.86
CA THR A 244 18.22 9.15 16.41
C THR A 244 19.16 8.31 17.29
N PRO A 245 18.65 7.28 18.00
CA PRO A 245 19.47 6.42 18.85
C PRO A 245 20.61 5.77 18.07
N GLU A 246 21.69 5.45 18.80
CA GLU A 246 22.84 4.77 18.21
C GLU A 246 22.46 3.35 17.75
N ASP A 247 22.65 3.08 16.46
CA ASP A 247 22.54 1.75 15.87
C ASP A 247 23.93 1.07 15.80
N PRO A 248 24.03 -0.26 16.05
CA PRO A 248 25.32 -0.97 16.02
C PRO A 248 26.09 -0.84 14.69
N LEU A 249 25.41 -0.67 13.57
CA LEU A 249 26.02 -0.54 12.25
C LEU A 249 26.04 0.92 11.78
N ALA A 250 24.95 1.67 11.99
CA ALA A 250 24.77 3.00 11.43
C ALA A 250 25.17 4.15 12.35
N GLY A 251 25.42 3.89 13.63
CA GLY A 251 25.55 4.93 14.64
C GLY A 251 24.24 5.69 14.85
N GLY A 252 24.31 6.83 15.53
CA GLY A 252 23.19 7.71 15.83
C GLY A 252 23.56 9.18 15.64
N VAL A 253 22.58 10.06 15.88
CA VAL A 253 22.82 11.51 15.99
C VAL A 253 22.34 11.91 17.37
N ALA A 254 23.25 12.43 18.19
CA ALA A 254 22.92 12.80 19.57
C ALA A 254 21.76 13.81 19.63
N ALA A 255 20.94 13.74 20.68
CA ALA A 255 19.79 14.64 20.85
C ALA A 255 20.21 16.11 21.01
N ASP A 256 21.38 16.34 21.58
CA ASP A 256 22.03 17.64 21.79
C ASP A 256 23.05 17.98 20.69
N ALA A 257 23.12 17.19 19.61
CA ALA A 257 24.00 17.46 18.49
C ALA A 257 23.74 18.86 17.92
N GLN A 258 24.81 19.64 17.83
CA GLN A 258 24.76 21.00 17.29
C GLN A 258 24.59 20.97 15.77
N GLU A 259 23.75 21.85 15.24
CA GLU A 259 23.59 22.02 13.79
C GLU A 259 24.86 22.64 13.22
N GLY A 260 25.61 21.87 12.44
CA GLY A 260 26.73 22.37 11.65
C GLY A 260 26.25 23.04 10.37
N ARG A 261 27.04 23.99 9.85
CA ARG A 261 26.80 24.64 8.56
C ARG A 261 28.06 24.64 7.72
N ALA A 262 27.87 24.50 6.41
CA ALA A 262 28.92 24.65 5.40
C ALA A 262 28.36 25.45 4.22
N ALA A 263 29.21 26.22 3.55
CA ALA A 263 28.87 26.99 2.36
C ALA A 263 28.45 26.09 1.17
N GLY A 264 28.82 24.81 1.21
CA GLY A 264 28.42 23.79 0.25
C GLY A 264 29.11 22.45 0.55
N LEU A 265 28.91 21.46 -0.33
CA LEU A 265 29.46 20.11 -0.12
C LEU A 265 30.99 20.05 -0.14
N ASP A 266 31.66 20.91 -0.88
CA ASP A 266 33.12 20.92 -0.93
C ASP A 266 33.75 21.31 0.41
N GLU A 267 33.06 22.15 1.20
CA GLU A 267 33.50 22.47 2.55
C GLU A 267 33.23 21.31 3.52
N LEU A 268 32.06 20.69 3.43
CA LEU A 268 31.72 19.52 4.25
C LEU A 268 32.63 18.31 3.93
N ASP A 269 33.01 18.11 2.66
CA ASP A 269 33.95 17.07 2.24
C ASP A 269 35.36 17.32 2.79
N ARG A 270 35.81 18.57 2.85
CA ARG A 270 37.06 18.91 3.54
C ARG A 270 37.00 18.58 5.03
N LEU A 271 35.88 18.88 5.70
CA LEU A 271 35.67 18.50 7.10
C LEU A 271 35.67 16.96 7.27
N ALA A 272 35.07 16.23 6.34
CA ALA A 272 35.01 14.77 6.38
C ALA A 272 36.35 14.07 6.09
N ARG A 273 37.33 14.79 5.53
CA ARG A 273 38.70 14.29 5.29
C ARG A 273 39.68 14.63 6.42
N ALA A 274 39.35 15.61 7.25
CA ALA A 274 40.14 15.98 8.43
C ALA A 274 40.00 14.95 9.56
#